data_AF-A0A1J3JLY3-F1
#
_entry.id   AF-A0A1J3JLY3-F1
#
_cell.length_a   1.000
_cell.length_b   1.000
_cell.length_c   1.000
_cell.angle_alpha   90.00
_cell.angle_beta   90.00
_cell.angle_gamma   90.00
#
_symmetry.space_group_name_H-M   'P 1'
#
loop_
_entity.id
_entity.type
_entity.pdbx_description
1 polymer ?
#
loop_
_entity_poly.entity_id
_entity_poly.type
_entity_poly.pdbx_seq_one_letter_code
_entity_poly.pdbx_strand_id
1 'polypeptide(L)'
;QGEGRMHGYAKMPSKTSSDIELETVITATDERDQTQSTGVKGFSFEDTRLMDGNWLHEPNSNDILMFMRILAVCHTAIPEVDEDTGKCTYEAESPDEVAFLVAAGEFGFEFSKRTQSSVFISERHSGQPVEREYKVLNVLDFTSKRKRMSVVVRDEKGQILLLCKGADSIIFDRLSKNGKTYLEATSKHLNGYGEAGLRTLALSYRKVDETEYSAWNSEFHKAKTSVGADRDEMLEKVSDMMEKELILVGATAVEDKLQKGVPQCIDNLAQAGLKIWVLTGDKMETAINIGYACSLLRQGMKQIFIALKTEEEISQDPEAAARESILMQILNASQMVKLEKD
;
A
#
# COMPACT_ATOMS: atom_id res chain seq x y z
N GLN A 1 -73.18 -2.12 -7.06
CA GLN A 1 -74.37 -2.25 -6.18
C GLN A 1 -74.11 -3.42 -5.25
N GLY A 2 -74.12 -3.20 -3.95
CA GLY A 2 -73.89 -4.23 -2.93
C GLY A 2 -73.06 -3.73 -1.75
N GLU A 3 -73.72 -3.05 -0.83
CA GLU A 3 -73.20 -2.50 0.43
C GLU A 3 -73.07 -3.54 1.56
N GLY A 4 -72.28 -3.17 2.59
CA GLY A 4 -72.38 -3.65 3.97
C GLY A 4 -71.09 -4.35 4.45
N ARG A 5 -70.44 -4.00 5.56
CA ARG A 5 -70.92 -3.40 6.82
C ARG A 5 -69.71 -2.94 7.65
N MET A 6 -69.77 -1.72 8.20
CA MET A 6 -68.87 -1.23 9.26
C MET A 6 -69.03 -2.06 10.54
N HIS A 7 -67.95 -2.28 11.29
CA HIS A 7 -67.93 -2.27 12.76
C HIS A 7 -66.61 -1.61 13.22
N GLY A 8 -66.71 -0.45 13.86
CA GLY A 8 -65.60 0.18 14.56
C GLY A 8 -65.61 -0.18 16.04
N TYR A 9 -64.43 -0.27 16.66
CA TYR A 9 -64.28 -0.12 18.10
C TYR A 9 -63.01 0.66 18.46
N ALA A 10 -63.27 1.73 19.21
CA ALA A 10 -62.48 2.63 20.04
C ALA A 10 -60.95 2.43 20.24
N LYS A 11 -60.22 3.52 20.02
CA LYS A 11 -58.91 3.86 20.60
C LYS A 11 -59.05 4.26 22.07
N MET A 12 -58.11 3.84 22.92
CA MET A 12 -57.70 4.54 24.15
C MET A 12 -56.16 4.64 24.19
N PRO A 13 -55.60 5.66 24.87
CA PRO A 13 -54.25 6.16 24.61
C PRO A 13 -53.21 5.61 25.59
N SER A 14 -52.00 5.30 25.12
CA SER A 14 -50.83 5.10 25.98
C SER A 14 -49.75 6.13 25.66
N LYS A 15 -49.34 6.81 26.72
CA LYS A 15 -48.41 7.94 26.80
C LYS A 15 -46.97 7.55 26.42
N THR A 16 -46.36 8.45 25.65
CA THR A 16 -44.95 8.90 25.68
C THR A 16 -43.87 7.91 26.10
N SER A 17 -43.13 7.42 25.11
CA SER A 17 -41.70 7.14 25.22
C SER A 17 -40.99 8.19 24.37
N SER A 18 -40.03 8.89 24.97
CA SER A 18 -39.15 9.84 24.31
C SER A 18 -38.28 9.10 23.29
N ASP A 19 -38.57 9.27 22.01
CA ASP A 19 -37.66 8.92 20.93
C ASP A 19 -36.44 9.83 21.06
N ILE A 20 -35.31 9.24 21.45
CA ILE A 20 -34.01 9.89 21.31
C ILE A 20 -33.74 9.90 19.82
N GLU A 21 -33.98 11.05 19.18
CA GLU A 21 -33.45 11.36 17.85
C GLU A 21 -31.93 11.22 17.94
N LEU A 22 -31.42 10.09 17.44
CA LEU A 22 -30.03 9.97 17.07
C LEU A 22 -29.80 10.99 15.95
N GLU A 23 -29.14 12.10 16.28
CA GLU A 23 -28.51 12.95 15.27
C GLU A 23 -27.58 12.07 14.46
N THR A 24 -28.02 11.70 13.25
CA THR A 24 -27.13 11.27 12.18
C THR A 24 -26.06 12.34 12.03
N VAL A 25 -24.85 12.03 12.50
CA VAL A 25 -23.66 12.75 12.09
C VAL A 25 -23.65 12.69 10.58
N ILE A 26 -23.86 13.85 9.97
CA ILE A 26 -23.79 14.07 8.53
C ILE A 26 -22.37 13.67 8.11
N THR A 27 -22.18 12.42 7.70
CA THR A 27 -21.15 12.12 6.72
C THR A 27 -21.60 12.87 5.48
N ALA A 28 -20.79 13.86 5.07
CA ALA A 28 -21.09 14.72 3.94
C ALA A 28 -21.58 13.86 2.77
N THR A 29 -22.89 13.91 2.53
CA THR A 29 -23.51 13.38 1.33
C THR A 29 -22.96 14.19 0.18
N ASP A 30 -22.30 13.48 -0.73
CA ASP A 30 -21.72 13.95 -1.98
C ASP A 30 -22.83 14.34 -2.97
N GLU A 31 -23.69 15.26 -2.54
CA GLU A 31 -24.80 15.82 -3.31
C GLU A 31 -24.78 17.34 -3.16
N ARG A 32 -23.71 17.96 -3.69
CA ARG A 32 -23.67 19.33 -4.23
C ARG A 32 -22.25 19.67 -4.69
N ASP A 33 -21.82 19.05 -5.78
CA ASP A 33 -20.88 19.69 -6.71
C ASP A 33 -21.04 19.07 -8.11
N GLN A 34 -22.01 19.57 -8.87
CA GLN A 34 -22.03 19.43 -10.33
C GLN A 34 -21.19 20.54 -10.97
N THR A 35 -19.97 20.70 -10.49
CA THR A 35 -18.88 21.24 -11.31
C THR A 35 -18.19 20.01 -11.90
N GLN A 36 -18.03 19.97 -13.23
CA GLN A 36 -17.33 18.88 -13.91
C GLN A 36 -15.87 18.83 -13.43
N SER A 37 -15.60 18.09 -12.37
CA SER A 37 -14.24 17.68 -12.04
C SER A 37 -13.85 16.58 -13.02
N THR A 38 -12.92 16.89 -13.90
CA THR A 38 -12.21 15.95 -14.79
C THR A 38 -11.24 15.06 -14.01
N GLY A 39 -11.54 14.73 -12.74
CA GLY A 39 -10.65 14.00 -11.86
C GLY A 39 -10.50 12.54 -12.26
N VAL A 40 -9.25 12.07 -12.38
CA VAL A 40 -8.96 10.65 -12.62
C VAL A 40 -9.27 9.84 -11.37
N LYS A 41 -10.13 8.82 -11.51
CA LYS A 41 -10.53 7.95 -10.39
C LYS A 41 -9.29 7.37 -9.71
N GLY A 42 -9.17 7.61 -8.40
CA GLY A 42 -8.03 7.13 -7.59
C GLY A 42 -6.88 8.14 -7.47
N PHE A 43 -6.98 9.30 -8.11
CA PHE A 43 -6.02 10.38 -8.00
C PHE A 43 -6.72 11.67 -7.56
N SER A 44 -6.21 12.31 -6.52
CA SER A 44 -6.76 13.56 -5.96
C SER A 44 -5.65 14.51 -5.53
N PHE A 45 -4.45 14.29 -6.04
CA PHE A 45 -3.28 15.11 -5.72
C PHE A 45 -3.24 16.33 -6.64
N GLU A 46 -3.10 17.51 -6.07
CA GLU A 46 -2.91 18.76 -6.80
C GLU A 46 -1.75 19.55 -6.19
N ASP A 47 -0.69 19.74 -6.98
CA ASP A 47 0.40 20.66 -6.65
C ASP A 47 0.90 21.35 -7.92
N THR A 48 0.62 22.64 -8.06
CA THR A 48 0.97 23.41 -9.25
C THR A 48 2.46 23.41 -9.57
N ARG A 49 3.33 23.12 -8.60
CA ARG A 49 4.78 23.02 -8.80
C ARG A 49 5.19 21.73 -9.49
N LEU A 50 4.41 20.66 -9.31
CA LEU A 50 4.75 19.32 -9.79
C LEU A 50 3.89 18.89 -10.99
N MET A 51 2.64 19.33 -11.05
CA MET A 51 1.70 18.96 -12.11
C MET A 51 2.06 19.59 -13.46
N ASP A 52 1.47 19.06 -14.54
CA ASP A 52 1.59 19.61 -15.90
C ASP A 52 3.05 19.75 -16.41
N GLY A 53 3.96 18.90 -15.92
CA GLY A 53 5.37 18.95 -16.26
C GLY A 53 6.19 20.00 -15.51
N ASN A 54 5.58 20.77 -14.60
CA ASN A 54 6.27 21.80 -13.84
C ASN A 54 7.38 21.25 -12.92
N TRP A 55 7.33 19.96 -12.58
CA TRP A 55 8.38 19.27 -11.85
C TRP A 55 9.77 19.36 -12.52
N LEU A 56 9.84 19.65 -13.83
CA LEU A 56 11.09 19.91 -14.55
C LEU A 56 11.83 21.16 -14.06
N HIS A 57 11.09 22.12 -13.51
CA HIS A 57 11.62 23.39 -13.02
C HIS A 57 12.08 23.31 -11.55
N GLU A 58 11.82 22.20 -10.88
CA GLU A 58 12.27 21.99 -9.50
C GLU A 58 13.79 21.70 -9.45
N PRO A 59 14.49 22.11 -8.37
CA PRO A 59 15.95 21.98 -8.27
C PRO A 59 16.50 20.55 -8.46
N ASN A 60 15.71 19.54 -8.07
CA ASN A 60 16.09 18.13 -8.10
C ASN A 60 15.32 17.33 -9.16
N SER A 61 15.03 17.95 -10.32
CA SER A 61 14.23 17.35 -11.40
C SER A 61 14.72 15.97 -11.87
N ASN A 62 16.02 15.69 -11.82
CA ASN A 62 16.56 14.36 -12.13
C ASN A 62 16.13 13.28 -11.12
N ASP A 63 16.05 13.62 -9.84
CA ASP A 63 15.60 12.69 -8.80
C ASP A 63 14.10 12.49 -8.90
N ILE A 64 13.34 13.55 -9.21
CA ILE A 64 11.88 13.45 -9.46
C ILE A 64 11.61 12.59 -10.70
N LEU A 65 12.38 12.77 -11.78
CA LEU A 65 12.31 11.92 -12.97
C LEU A 65 12.53 10.45 -12.60
N MET A 66 13.53 10.16 -11.77
CA MET A 66 13.80 8.80 -11.33
C MET A 66 12.68 8.26 -10.44
N PHE A 67 12.11 9.09 -9.56
CA PHE A 67 10.96 8.73 -8.72
C PHE A 67 9.79 8.25 -9.57
N MET A 68 9.39 9.04 -10.58
CA MET A 68 8.27 8.70 -11.45
C MET A 68 8.55 7.46 -12.30
N ARG A 69 9.80 7.29 -12.78
CA ARG A 69 10.21 6.07 -13.49
C ARG A 69 10.17 4.82 -12.61
N ILE A 70 10.51 4.92 -11.33
CA ILE A 70 10.38 3.79 -10.40
C ILE A 70 8.90 3.38 -10.30
N LEU A 71 7.98 4.33 -10.15
CA LEU A 71 6.53 4.05 -10.12
C LEU A 71 6.04 3.39 -11.43
N ALA A 72 6.48 3.92 -12.58
CA ALA A 72 6.02 3.49 -13.90
C ALA A 72 6.67 2.21 -14.44
N VAL A 73 7.77 1.73 -13.84
CA VAL A 73 8.55 0.59 -14.38
C VAL A 73 8.72 -0.54 -13.37
N CYS A 74 8.89 -0.23 -12.08
CA CYS A 74 9.11 -1.25 -11.04
C CYS A 74 7.78 -1.83 -10.57
N HIS A 75 7.15 -2.67 -11.38
CA HIS A 75 5.89 -3.38 -11.10
C HIS A 75 5.75 -4.61 -12.00
N THR A 76 4.71 -5.42 -11.78
CA THR A 76 4.36 -6.56 -12.66
C THR A 76 3.00 -6.39 -13.35
N ALA A 77 2.31 -5.27 -13.11
CA ALA A 77 1.00 -4.96 -13.71
C ALA A 77 0.94 -5.10 -15.24
N ILE A 78 -0.26 -5.43 -15.72
CA ILE A 78 -0.65 -5.56 -17.12
C ILE A 78 -1.57 -4.40 -17.49
N PRO A 79 -1.32 -3.68 -18.60
CA PRO A 79 -2.20 -2.61 -19.06
C PRO A 79 -3.36 -3.20 -19.87
N GLU A 80 -4.55 -2.70 -19.61
CA GLU A 80 -5.76 -2.95 -20.39
C GLU A 80 -6.17 -1.64 -21.05
N VAL A 81 -6.17 -1.62 -22.38
CA VAL A 81 -6.56 -0.44 -23.14
C VAL A 81 -8.01 -0.62 -23.56
N ASP A 82 -8.86 0.31 -23.12
CA ASP A 82 -10.23 0.40 -23.60
C ASP A 82 -10.22 0.88 -25.06
N GLU A 83 -10.66 0.02 -25.98
CA GLU A 83 -10.59 0.28 -27.43
C GLU A 83 -11.45 1.47 -27.89
N ASP A 84 -12.53 1.78 -27.15
CA ASP A 84 -13.48 2.84 -27.51
C ASP A 84 -13.03 4.21 -27.01
N THR A 85 -12.44 4.26 -25.81
CA THR A 85 -12.02 5.51 -25.15
C THR A 85 -10.52 5.78 -25.24
N GLY A 86 -9.73 4.77 -25.58
CA GLY A 86 -8.26 4.82 -25.54
C GLY A 86 -7.69 4.91 -24.13
N LYS A 87 -8.52 4.76 -23.09
CA LYS A 87 -8.09 4.88 -21.70
C LYS A 87 -7.40 3.60 -21.25
N CYS A 88 -6.23 3.74 -20.63
CA CYS A 88 -5.52 2.62 -20.03
C CYS A 88 -5.99 2.39 -18.57
N THR A 89 -6.42 1.17 -18.27
CA THR A 89 -6.57 0.64 -16.91
C THR A 89 -5.46 -0.38 -16.64
N TYR A 90 -5.26 -0.73 -15.36
CA TYR A 90 -4.16 -1.61 -14.96
C TYR A 90 -4.67 -2.74 -14.08
N GLU A 91 -4.29 -3.96 -14.44
CA GLU A 91 -4.45 -5.15 -13.60
C GLU A 91 -3.13 -5.47 -12.91
N ALA A 92 -3.15 -5.61 -11.59
CA ALA A 92 -1.96 -5.97 -10.80
C ALA A 92 -2.34 -6.84 -9.60
N GLU A 93 -1.37 -7.60 -9.09
CA GLU A 93 -1.55 -8.42 -7.89
C GLU A 93 -1.73 -7.57 -6.63
N SER A 94 -1.16 -6.36 -6.62
CA SER A 94 -1.28 -5.41 -5.52
C SER A 94 -2.00 -4.14 -5.98
N PRO A 95 -3.03 -3.68 -5.23
CA PRO A 95 -3.72 -2.42 -5.53
C PRO A 95 -2.79 -1.20 -5.42
N ASP A 96 -1.68 -1.29 -4.66
CA ASP A 96 -0.70 -0.21 -4.57
C ASP A 96 0.02 0.01 -5.89
N GLU A 97 0.30 -1.06 -6.64
CA GLU A 97 0.93 -0.92 -7.95
C GLU A 97 0.01 -0.19 -8.92
N VAL A 98 -1.29 -0.46 -8.87
CA VAL A 98 -2.28 0.27 -9.67
C VAL A 98 -2.28 1.75 -9.28
N ALA A 99 -2.28 2.06 -7.99
CA ALA A 99 -2.23 3.45 -7.51
C ALA A 99 -0.96 4.18 -7.97
N PHE A 100 0.20 3.51 -7.94
CA PHE A 100 1.46 4.06 -8.44
C PHE A 100 1.42 4.34 -9.93
N LEU A 101 0.84 3.46 -10.74
CA LEU A 101 0.74 3.64 -12.19
C LEU A 101 -0.22 4.76 -12.57
N VAL A 102 -1.35 4.85 -11.88
CA VAL A 102 -2.28 5.97 -12.05
C VAL A 102 -1.57 7.28 -11.70
N ALA A 103 -0.91 7.37 -10.55
CA ALA A 103 -0.16 8.56 -10.17
C ALA A 103 0.94 8.91 -11.18
N ALA A 104 1.74 7.94 -11.61
CA ALA A 104 2.78 8.15 -12.61
C ALA A 104 2.22 8.70 -13.93
N GLY A 105 1.08 8.17 -14.39
CA GLY A 105 0.37 8.66 -15.58
C GLY A 105 -0.03 10.13 -15.47
N GLU A 106 -0.57 10.56 -14.33
CA GLU A 106 -0.94 11.96 -14.08
C GLU A 106 0.28 12.91 -14.07
N PHE A 107 1.46 12.41 -13.69
CA PHE A 107 2.72 13.15 -13.80
C PHE A 107 3.37 13.06 -15.19
N GLY A 108 2.71 12.44 -16.16
CA GLY A 108 3.17 12.31 -17.54
C GLY A 108 4.06 11.09 -17.79
N PHE A 109 3.96 10.03 -16.99
CA PHE A 109 4.70 8.77 -17.13
C PHE A 109 3.71 7.61 -17.28
N GLU A 110 3.03 7.57 -18.41
CA GLU A 110 1.94 6.61 -18.65
C GLU A 110 2.51 5.24 -19.07
N PHE A 111 2.16 4.19 -18.33
CA PHE A 111 2.51 2.82 -18.70
C PHE A 111 1.57 2.32 -19.80
N SER A 112 2.10 2.02 -20.99
CA SER A 112 1.26 1.73 -22.16
C SER A 112 1.24 0.25 -22.54
N LYS A 113 2.34 -0.47 -22.33
CA LYS A 113 2.48 -1.85 -22.80
C LYS A 113 3.53 -2.64 -22.01
N ARG A 114 3.28 -3.93 -21.83
CA ARG A 114 4.25 -4.91 -21.32
C ARG A 114 4.35 -6.12 -22.24
N THR A 115 5.57 -6.60 -22.43
CA THR A 115 5.88 -7.90 -23.03
C THR A 115 6.62 -8.76 -22.00
N GLN A 116 6.99 -9.99 -22.35
CA GLN A 116 7.80 -10.83 -21.47
C GLN A 116 9.19 -10.24 -21.18
N SER A 117 9.70 -9.37 -22.05
CA SER A 117 11.07 -8.85 -21.97
C SER A 117 11.17 -7.32 -21.91
N SER A 118 10.07 -6.60 -22.00
CA SER A 118 10.09 -5.13 -22.08
C SER A 118 8.85 -4.50 -21.42
N VAL A 119 9.05 -3.31 -20.86
CA VAL A 119 8.02 -2.38 -20.39
C VAL A 119 8.12 -1.11 -21.23
N PHE A 120 6.98 -0.61 -21.66
CA PHE A 120 6.87 0.61 -22.47
C PHE A 120 6.12 1.67 -21.67
N ILE A 121 6.73 2.85 -21.56
CA ILE A 121 6.10 4.01 -20.94
C ILE A 121 6.10 5.18 -21.93
N SER A 122 5.05 5.98 -21.92
CA SER A 122 4.91 7.23 -22.65
C SER A 122 5.27 8.37 -21.70
N GLU A 123 6.43 8.99 -21.94
CA GLU A 123 6.92 10.13 -21.18
C GLU A 123 6.49 11.45 -21.83
N ARG A 124 5.68 12.24 -21.12
CA ARG A 124 5.25 13.58 -21.51
C ARG A 124 5.75 14.59 -20.50
N HIS A 125 6.73 15.39 -20.89
CA HIS A 125 7.38 16.39 -20.02
C HIS A 125 6.96 17.81 -20.39
N SER A 126 7.22 18.20 -21.64
CA SER A 126 6.71 19.42 -22.26
C SER A 126 6.65 19.19 -23.77
N GLY A 127 5.43 19.10 -24.32
CA GLY A 127 5.21 18.81 -25.74
C GLY A 127 4.77 17.38 -26.03
N GLN A 128 5.31 16.80 -27.10
CA GLN A 128 4.85 15.51 -27.61
C GLN A 128 5.30 14.36 -26.72
N PRO A 129 4.45 13.33 -26.53
CA PRO A 129 4.80 12.16 -25.76
C PRO A 129 5.94 11.40 -26.46
N VAL A 130 6.90 10.92 -25.67
CA VAL A 130 8.00 10.10 -26.16
C VAL A 130 7.86 8.71 -25.57
N GLU A 131 7.72 7.70 -26.43
CA GLU A 131 7.75 6.31 -25.98
C GLU A 131 9.17 5.92 -25.58
N ARG A 132 9.28 5.31 -24.39
CA ARG A 132 10.49 4.72 -23.85
C ARG A 132 10.32 3.21 -23.72
N GLU A 133 11.30 2.47 -24.21
CA GLU A 133 11.41 1.04 -23.95
C GLU A 133 12.40 0.78 -22.81
N TYR A 134 11.97 0.03 -21.81
CA TYR A 134 12.81 -0.55 -20.77
C TYR A 134 12.85 -2.07 -20.95
N LYS A 135 14.03 -2.61 -21.31
CA LYS A 135 14.22 -4.05 -21.41
C LYS A 135 14.33 -4.64 -20.01
N VAL A 136 13.40 -5.50 -19.64
CA VAL A 136 13.38 -6.18 -18.35
C VAL A 136 14.40 -7.31 -18.39
N LEU A 137 15.45 -7.16 -17.59
CA LEU A 137 16.53 -8.13 -17.47
C LEU A 137 16.20 -9.18 -16.40
N ASN A 138 15.80 -8.71 -15.21
CA ASN A 138 15.36 -9.57 -14.12
C ASN A 138 14.26 -8.88 -13.31
N VAL A 139 13.31 -9.66 -12.81
CA VAL A 139 12.38 -9.25 -11.77
C VAL A 139 12.74 -10.00 -10.51
N LEU A 140 12.92 -9.27 -9.41
CA LEU A 140 13.16 -9.80 -8.07
C LEU A 140 11.87 -9.59 -7.27
N ASP A 141 11.02 -10.62 -7.30
CA ASP A 141 9.65 -10.53 -6.79
C ASP A 141 9.58 -10.17 -5.31
N PHE A 142 8.46 -9.54 -4.95
CA PHE A 142 8.11 -9.32 -3.57
C PHE A 142 7.92 -10.66 -2.84
N THR A 143 8.49 -10.78 -1.65
CA THR A 143 8.12 -11.83 -0.71
C THR A 143 8.04 -11.28 0.70
N SER A 144 7.24 -11.91 1.55
CA SER A 144 7.09 -11.54 2.97
C SER A 144 8.41 -11.60 3.74
N LYS A 145 9.37 -12.44 3.30
CA LYS A 145 10.71 -12.54 3.89
C LYS A 145 11.57 -11.33 3.52
N ARG A 146 11.46 -10.86 2.28
CA ARG A 146 12.27 -9.78 1.69
C ARG A 146 11.73 -8.39 1.96
N LYS A 147 10.40 -8.28 2.02
CA LYS A 147 9.60 -7.04 2.16
C LYS A 147 10.00 -5.93 1.18
N ARG A 148 10.44 -6.31 -0.01
CA ARG A 148 10.82 -5.43 -1.12
C ARG A 148 10.68 -6.15 -2.45
N MET A 149 10.52 -5.37 -3.51
CA MET A 149 10.50 -5.79 -4.90
C MET A 149 11.53 -4.96 -5.66
N SER A 150 12.21 -5.58 -6.62
CA SER A 150 13.10 -4.85 -7.53
C SER A 150 12.96 -5.32 -8.97
N VAL A 151 13.24 -4.43 -9.91
CA VAL A 151 13.37 -4.77 -11.33
C VAL A 151 14.72 -4.27 -11.83
N VAL A 152 15.47 -5.16 -12.47
CA VAL A 152 16.67 -4.80 -13.23
C VAL A 152 16.24 -4.56 -14.67
N VAL A 153 16.48 -3.36 -15.17
CA VAL A 153 16.12 -2.95 -16.54
C VAL A 153 17.33 -2.39 -17.28
N ARG A 154 17.29 -2.46 -18.61
CA ARG A 154 18.17 -1.72 -19.49
C ARG A 154 17.36 -0.68 -20.25
N ASP A 155 17.75 0.59 -20.14
CA ASP A 155 17.09 1.68 -20.85
C ASP A 155 17.52 1.76 -22.34
N GLU A 156 16.89 2.67 -23.08
CA GLU A 156 17.18 2.95 -24.50
C GLU A 156 18.63 3.40 -24.76
N LYS A 157 19.32 3.92 -23.74
CA LYS A 157 20.72 4.36 -23.80
C LYS A 157 21.71 3.24 -23.49
N GLY A 158 21.20 2.05 -23.16
CA GLY A 158 21.99 0.88 -22.78
C GLY A 158 22.42 0.86 -21.31
N GLN A 159 21.97 1.81 -20.49
CA GLN A 159 22.27 1.84 -19.07
C GLN A 159 21.43 0.80 -18.32
N ILE A 160 22.10 0.02 -17.46
CA ILE A 160 21.43 -0.91 -16.56
C ILE A 160 21.06 -0.19 -15.25
N LEU A 161 19.79 -0.27 -14.89
CA LEU A 161 19.23 0.29 -13.68
C LEU A 161 18.60 -0.83 -12.85
N LEU A 162 18.91 -0.86 -11.57
CA LEU A 162 18.13 -1.57 -10.56
C LEU A 162 17.15 -0.56 -9.95
N LEU A 163 15.86 -0.79 -10.11
CA LEU A 163 14.79 -0.01 -9.49
C LEU A 163 14.22 -0.83 -8.34
N CYS A 164 14.08 -0.26 -7.15
CA CYS A 164 13.70 -0.99 -5.94
C CYS A 164 12.66 -0.21 -5.13
N LYS A 165 11.62 -0.92 -4.67
CA LYS A 165 10.59 -0.40 -3.77
C LYS A 165 10.35 -1.39 -2.63
N GLY A 166 10.21 -0.91 -1.40
CA GLY A 166 10.04 -1.79 -0.25
C GLY A 166 9.83 -1.07 1.06
N ALA A 167 9.76 -1.84 2.15
CA ALA A 167 9.65 -1.31 3.49
C ALA A 167 10.85 -0.40 3.82
N ASP A 168 10.57 0.71 4.51
CA ASP A 168 11.52 1.75 4.90
C ASP A 168 12.79 1.19 5.58
N SER A 169 12.63 0.43 6.66
CA SER A 169 13.70 -0.27 7.38
C SER A 169 14.59 -1.12 6.47
N ILE A 170 13.97 -1.86 5.53
CA ILE A 170 14.68 -2.76 4.62
C ILE A 170 15.50 -1.98 3.59
N ILE A 171 14.92 -0.92 3.03
CA ILE A 171 15.61 -0.08 2.04
C ILE A 171 16.73 0.73 2.70
N PHE A 172 16.51 1.28 3.90
CA PHE A 172 17.48 2.13 4.60
C PHE A 172 18.78 1.39 4.94
N ASP A 173 18.69 0.10 5.29
CA ASP A 173 19.85 -0.77 5.54
C ASP A 173 20.68 -1.07 4.29
N ARG A 174 20.13 -0.82 3.10
CA ARG A 174 20.74 -1.12 1.79
C ARG A 174 21.27 0.11 1.07
N LEU A 175 21.09 1.30 1.64
CA LEU A 175 21.56 2.55 1.05
C LEU A 175 23.08 2.66 1.11
N SER A 176 23.68 3.08 -0.01
CA SER A 176 25.09 3.49 -0.06
C SER A 176 25.33 4.70 0.85
N LYS A 177 26.60 4.97 1.19
CA LYS A 177 26.96 6.18 1.97
C LYS A 177 26.50 7.48 1.30
N ASN A 178 26.60 7.54 -0.03
CA ASN A 178 26.22 8.71 -0.83
C ASN A 178 24.72 8.68 -1.23
N GLY A 179 24.04 7.56 -1.01
CA GLY A 179 22.62 7.36 -1.33
C GLY A 179 21.66 7.82 -0.24
N LYS A 180 22.15 8.49 0.79
CA LYS A 180 21.39 8.88 1.99
C LYS A 180 20.99 10.36 2.01
N THR A 181 21.15 11.10 0.91
CA THR A 181 20.85 12.53 0.81
C THR A 181 19.48 12.91 1.37
N TYR A 182 18.45 12.11 1.08
CA TYR A 182 17.07 12.38 1.51
C TYR A 182 16.63 11.57 2.74
N LEU A 183 17.54 10.84 3.40
CA LEU A 183 17.18 9.83 4.40
C LEU A 183 16.43 10.43 5.60
N GLU A 184 16.94 11.51 6.18
CA GLU A 184 16.35 12.13 7.38
C GLU A 184 14.94 12.67 7.09
N ALA A 185 14.80 13.47 6.03
CA ALA A 185 13.51 14.02 5.62
C ALA A 185 12.49 12.93 5.27
N THR A 186 12.92 11.92 4.50
CA THR A 186 12.04 10.81 4.08
C THR A 186 11.60 9.98 5.27
N SER A 187 12.50 9.70 6.23
CA SER A 187 12.18 8.98 7.47
C SER A 187 11.09 9.71 8.27
N LYS A 188 11.22 11.03 8.42
CA LYS A 188 10.20 11.86 9.09
C LYS A 188 8.85 11.78 8.38
N HIS A 189 8.82 11.88 7.05
CA HIS A 189 7.57 11.79 6.28
C HIS A 189 6.93 10.40 6.39
N LEU A 190 7.71 9.33 6.28
CA LEU A 190 7.24 7.95 6.42
C LEU A 190 6.63 7.65 7.78
N ASN A 191 7.20 8.20 8.85
CA ASN A 191 6.63 8.10 10.19
C ASN A 191 5.27 8.83 10.25
N GLY A 192 5.20 10.08 9.77
CA GLY A 192 3.93 10.81 9.73
C GLY A 192 2.85 10.14 8.87
N TYR A 193 3.23 9.55 7.73
CA TYR A 193 2.30 8.80 6.88
C TYR A 193 1.82 7.50 7.54
N GLY A 194 2.70 6.80 8.25
CA GLY A 194 2.33 5.61 9.01
C GLY A 194 1.40 5.93 10.18
N GLU A 195 1.66 7.02 10.91
CA GLU A 195 0.76 7.53 11.96
C GLU A 195 -0.62 7.91 11.41
N ALA A 196 -0.67 8.41 10.17
CA ALA A 196 -1.91 8.68 9.45
C ALA A 196 -2.58 7.42 8.87
N GLY A 197 -2.02 6.22 9.07
CA GLY A 197 -2.57 4.95 8.59
C GLY A 197 -2.41 4.71 7.08
N LEU A 198 -1.50 5.42 6.42
CA LEU A 198 -1.23 5.23 5.01
C LEU A 198 -0.22 4.09 4.81
N ARG A 199 -0.40 3.29 3.76
CA ARG A 199 0.58 2.25 3.38
C ARG A 199 1.78 2.91 2.72
N THR A 200 2.94 2.72 3.32
CA THR A 200 4.16 3.41 2.89
C THR A 200 5.19 2.47 2.26
N LEU A 201 5.90 2.97 1.26
CA LEU A 201 7.08 2.32 0.70
C LEU A 201 8.18 3.36 0.47
N ALA A 202 9.42 2.96 0.71
CA ALA A 202 10.59 3.71 0.29
C ALA A 202 11.00 3.28 -1.13
N LEU A 203 11.38 4.27 -1.95
CA LEU A 203 11.81 4.08 -3.33
C LEU A 203 13.29 4.37 -3.48
N SER A 204 14.00 3.49 -4.16
CA SER A 204 15.43 3.62 -4.38
C SER A 204 15.84 3.04 -5.73
N TYR A 205 17.02 3.43 -6.20
CA TYR A 205 17.59 2.88 -7.41
C TYR A 205 19.10 2.74 -7.30
N ARG A 206 19.69 2.04 -8.27
CA ARG A 206 21.14 1.97 -8.46
C ARG A 206 21.46 1.80 -9.95
N LYS A 207 22.53 2.46 -10.39
CA LYS A 207 23.14 2.21 -11.70
C LYS A 207 24.08 1.01 -11.56
N VAL A 208 23.93 0.03 -12.44
CA VAL A 208 24.70 -1.21 -12.39
C VAL A 208 25.60 -1.27 -13.62
N ASP A 209 26.86 -1.60 -13.43
CA ASP A 209 27.79 -1.75 -14.54
C ASP A 209 27.53 -3.06 -15.30
N GLU A 210 27.79 -3.07 -16.61
CA GLU A 210 27.56 -4.24 -17.47
C GLU A 210 28.33 -5.49 -16.98
N THR A 211 29.56 -5.29 -16.51
CA THR A 211 30.41 -6.36 -15.98
C THR A 211 29.88 -6.92 -14.67
N GLU A 212 29.43 -6.04 -13.76
CA GLU A 212 28.81 -6.41 -12.49
C GLU A 212 27.51 -7.20 -12.74
N TYR A 213 26.64 -6.67 -13.60
CA TYR A 213 25.38 -7.32 -13.96
C TYR A 213 25.63 -8.70 -14.59
N SER A 214 26.55 -8.81 -15.55
CA SER A 214 26.85 -10.09 -16.20
C SER A 214 27.36 -11.14 -15.22
N ALA A 215 28.23 -10.75 -14.28
CA ALA A 215 28.73 -11.65 -13.24
C ALA A 215 27.61 -12.09 -12.29
N TRP A 216 26.80 -11.13 -11.82
CA TRP A 216 25.66 -11.41 -10.95
C TRP A 216 24.61 -12.30 -11.63
N ASN A 217 24.25 -12.02 -12.88
CA ASN A 217 23.21 -12.75 -13.61
C ASN A 217 23.63 -14.20 -13.88
N SER A 218 24.92 -14.47 -14.03
CA SER A 218 25.44 -15.85 -14.10
C SER A 218 25.11 -16.63 -12.82
N GLU A 219 25.35 -16.04 -11.64
CA GLU A 219 25.01 -16.65 -10.36
C GLU A 219 23.50 -16.73 -10.14
N PHE A 220 22.75 -15.70 -10.56
CA PHE A 220 21.29 -15.70 -10.47
C PHE A 220 20.68 -16.80 -11.33
N HIS A 221 21.18 -16.99 -12.56
CA HIS A 221 20.72 -18.05 -13.44
C HIS A 221 21.01 -19.44 -12.85
N LYS A 222 22.23 -19.66 -12.31
CA LYS A 222 22.57 -20.90 -11.60
C LYS A 222 21.59 -21.17 -10.47
N ALA A 223 21.32 -20.19 -9.62
CA ALA A 223 20.35 -20.30 -8.53
C ALA A 223 18.93 -20.62 -9.06
N LYS A 224 18.47 -19.94 -10.11
CA LYS A 224 17.14 -20.14 -10.72
C LYS A 224 16.97 -21.52 -11.35
N THR A 225 18.03 -22.09 -11.93
CA THR A 225 18.03 -23.43 -12.54
C THR A 225 18.32 -24.56 -11.55
N SER A 226 18.71 -24.22 -10.32
CA SER A 226 18.95 -25.23 -9.29
C SER A 226 17.67 -26.01 -8.94
N VAL A 227 17.83 -27.28 -8.60
CA VAL A 227 16.73 -28.17 -8.22
C VAL A 227 17.01 -28.65 -6.79
N GLY A 228 16.06 -28.41 -5.88
CA GLY A 228 16.20 -28.81 -4.48
C GLY A 228 15.56 -27.79 -3.53
N ALA A 229 15.53 -28.13 -2.24
CA ALA A 229 14.96 -27.28 -1.19
C ALA A 229 15.71 -25.95 -1.02
N ASP A 230 17.01 -25.92 -1.35
CA ASP A 230 17.89 -24.76 -1.15
C ASP A 230 17.73 -23.68 -2.23
N ARG A 231 16.90 -23.93 -3.27
CA ARG A 231 16.70 -23.01 -4.39
C ARG A 231 16.27 -21.62 -3.94
N ASP A 232 15.28 -21.55 -3.05
CA ASP A 232 14.72 -20.27 -2.60
C ASP A 232 15.70 -19.49 -1.73
N GLU A 233 16.52 -20.19 -0.93
CA GLU A 233 17.59 -19.57 -0.15
C GLU A 233 18.71 -19.04 -1.04
N MET A 234 19.10 -19.79 -2.07
CA MET A 234 20.10 -19.33 -3.04
C MET A 234 19.60 -18.11 -3.83
N LEU A 235 18.35 -18.14 -4.30
CA LEU A 235 17.74 -16.99 -4.98
C LEU A 235 17.67 -15.77 -4.08
N GLU A 236 17.32 -15.95 -2.81
CA GLU A 236 17.30 -14.86 -1.84
C GLU A 236 18.67 -14.25 -1.65
N LYS A 237 19.69 -15.09 -1.42
CA LYS A 237 21.07 -14.65 -1.23
C LYS A 237 21.59 -13.89 -2.44
N VAL A 238 21.35 -14.41 -3.64
CA VAL A 238 21.80 -13.76 -4.88
C VAL A 238 21.05 -12.45 -5.11
N SER A 239 19.75 -12.41 -4.85
CA SER A 239 18.96 -11.17 -4.97
C SER A 239 19.44 -10.10 -4.00
N ASP A 240 19.72 -10.46 -2.74
CA ASP A 240 20.27 -9.55 -1.74
C ASP A 240 21.63 -8.95 -2.14
N MET A 241 22.47 -9.70 -2.86
CA MET A 241 23.75 -9.16 -3.36
C MET A 241 23.58 -8.00 -4.35
N MET A 242 22.55 -8.04 -5.20
CA MET A 242 22.28 -6.98 -6.19
C MET A 242 21.67 -5.73 -5.54
N GLU A 243 20.89 -5.91 -4.47
CA GLU A 243 20.12 -4.84 -3.83
C GLU A 243 20.90 -4.15 -2.70
N LYS A 244 22.15 -3.79 -2.97
CA LYS A 244 23.04 -3.06 -2.06
C LYS A 244 23.56 -1.79 -2.71
N GLU A 245 24.07 -0.85 -1.91
CA GLU A 245 24.58 0.44 -2.40
C GLU A 245 23.50 1.24 -3.16
N LEU A 246 22.27 1.18 -2.66
CA LEU A 246 21.12 1.88 -3.26
C LEU A 246 21.19 3.39 -3.01
N ILE A 247 20.50 4.16 -3.84
CA ILE A 247 20.29 5.60 -3.71
C ILE A 247 18.82 5.83 -3.43
N LEU A 248 18.51 6.43 -2.27
CA LEU A 248 17.14 6.78 -1.89
C LEU A 248 16.66 7.95 -2.77
N VAL A 249 15.45 7.82 -3.32
CA VAL A 249 14.83 8.87 -4.14
C VAL A 249 13.66 9.51 -3.42
N GLY A 250 12.93 8.74 -2.62
CA GLY A 250 11.79 9.24 -1.86
C GLY A 250 10.95 8.13 -1.27
N ALA A 251 9.67 8.43 -1.03
CA ALA A 251 8.69 7.50 -0.50
C ALA A 251 7.31 7.73 -1.10
N THR A 252 6.48 6.69 -1.06
CA THR A 252 5.05 6.74 -1.39
C THR A 252 4.22 6.57 -0.13
N ALA A 253 2.99 7.08 -0.16
CA ALA A 253 1.97 6.82 0.83
C ALA A 253 0.63 6.60 0.11
N VAL A 254 0.06 5.41 0.25
CA VAL A 254 -1.18 5.01 -0.40
C VAL A 254 -2.27 4.88 0.65
N GLU A 255 -3.39 5.55 0.42
CA GLU A 255 -4.59 5.37 1.23
C GLU A 255 -5.24 4.03 0.91
N ASP A 256 -5.43 3.19 1.92
CA ASP A 256 -6.05 1.89 1.73
C ASP A 256 -7.58 2.01 1.77
N LYS A 257 -8.17 2.22 0.59
CA LYS A 257 -9.62 2.28 0.45
C LYS A 257 -10.20 0.88 0.54
N LEU A 258 -11.14 0.70 1.48
CA LEU A 258 -11.88 -0.55 1.60
C LEU A 258 -12.63 -0.85 0.30
N GLN A 259 -12.65 -2.13 -0.08
CA GLN A 259 -13.47 -2.59 -1.19
C GLN A 259 -14.95 -2.32 -0.89
N LYS A 260 -15.71 -2.02 -1.95
CA LYS A 260 -17.15 -1.75 -1.85
C LYS A 260 -17.86 -2.91 -1.15
N GLY A 261 -18.60 -2.60 -0.09
CA GLY A 261 -19.40 -3.58 0.65
C GLY A 261 -18.66 -4.35 1.74
N VAL A 262 -17.35 -4.14 1.93
CA VAL A 262 -16.59 -4.79 3.03
C VAL A 262 -17.19 -4.48 4.41
N PRO A 263 -17.49 -3.21 4.78
CA PRO A 263 -18.08 -2.93 6.09
C PRO A 263 -19.43 -3.65 6.30
N GLN A 264 -20.29 -3.65 5.28
CA GLN A 264 -21.60 -4.30 5.34
C GLN A 264 -21.47 -5.82 5.47
N CYS A 265 -20.52 -6.43 4.77
CA CYS A 265 -20.26 -7.87 4.86
C CYS A 265 -19.79 -8.26 6.26
N ILE A 266 -18.80 -7.53 6.81
CA ILE A 266 -18.29 -7.77 8.17
C ILE A 266 -19.40 -7.61 9.21
N ASP A 267 -20.23 -6.57 9.09
CA ASP A 267 -21.37 -6.35 9.98
C ASP A 267 -22.37 -7.51 9.93
N ASN A 268 -22.78 -7.95 8.74
CA ASN A 268 -23.70 -9.07 8.56
C ASN A 268 -23.13 -10.38 9.15
N LEU A 269 -21.84 -10.67 8.93
CA LEU A 269 -21.17 -11.84 9.49
C LEU A 269 -21.10 -11.78 11.03
N ALA A 270 -20.79 -10.60 11.58
CA ALA A 270 -20.77 -10.39 13.02
C ALA A 270 -22.16 -10.54 13.66
N GLN A 271 -23.21 -10.00 13.02
CA GLN A 271 -24.61 -10.17 13.45
C GLN A 271 -25.07 -11.63 13.38
N ALA A 272 -24.54 -12.42 12.42
CA ALA A 272 -24.74 -13.86 12.36
C ALA A 272 -24.02 -14.64 13.47
N GLY A 273 -23.30 -13.96 14.37
CA GLY A 273 -22.60 -14.55 15.50
C GLY A 273 -21.19 -15.06 15.17
N LEU A 274 -20.69 -14.83 13.96
CA LEU A 274 -19.35 -15.24 13.56
C LEU A 274 -18.29 -14.35 14.21
N LYS A 275 -17.17 -14.95 14.59
CA LYS A 275 -16.01 -14.24 15.14
C LYS A 275 -15.01 -13.99 14.01
N ILE A 276 -14.70 -12.73 13.77
CA ILE A 276 -13.86 -12.30 12.66
C ILE A 276 -12.50 -11.91 13.22
N TRP A 277 -11.45 -12.48 12.66
CA TRP A 277 -10.06 -12.23 13.05
C TRP A 277 -9.33 -11.65 11.84
N VAL A 278 -8.67 -10.52 12.02
CA VAL A 278 -7.80 -9.92 11.00
C VAL A 278 -6.36 -10.22 11.39
N LEU A 279 -5.65 -10.89 10.48
CA LEU A 279 -4.23 -11.19 10.59
C LEU A 279 -3.53 -10.35 9.53
N THR A 280 -2.72 -9.37 9.95
CA THR A 280 -2.01 -8.47 9.04
C THR A 280 -0.55 -8.33 9.45
N GLY A 281 0.32 -8.12 8.46
CA GLY A 281 1.73 -7.78 8.65
C GLY A 281 2.00 -6.27 8.61
N ASP A 282 0.95 -5.46 8.53
CA ASP A 282 1.03 -4.00 8.55
C ASP A 282 1.32 -3.45 9.96
N LYS A 283 1.64 -2.16 10.04
CA LYS A 283 1.81 -1.45 11.33
C LYS A 283 0.52 -1.51 12.15
N MET A 284 0.67 -1.47 13.48
CA MET A 284 -0.45 -1.58 14.42
C MET A 284 -1.50 -0.49 14.18
N GLU A 285 -1.04 0.72 13.92
CA GLU A 285 -1.87 1.89 13.64
C GLU A 285 -2.73 1.69 12.40
N THR A 286 -2.15 1.15 11.31
CA THR A 286 -2.89 0.83 10.09
C THR A 286 -3.94 -0.24 10.34
N ALA A 287 -3.60 -1.29 11.09
CA ALA A 287 -4.54 -2.36 11.42
C ALA A 287 -5.74 -1.84 12.23
N ILE A 288 -5.51 -0.91 13.17
CA ILE A 288 -6.57 -0.25 13.94
C ILE A 288 -7.45 0.61 13.03
N ASN A 289 -6.84 1.43 12.17
CA ASN A 289 -7.56 2.30 11.23
C ASN A 289 -8.44 1.49 10.27
N ILE A 290 -7.91 0.40 9.71
CA ILE A 290 -8.68 -0.55 8.90
C ILE A 290 -9.78 -1.21 9.72
N GLY A 291 -9.50 -1.60 10.97
CA GLY A 291 -10.48 -2.16 11.88
C GLY A 291 -11.69 -1.24 12.08
N TYR A 292 -11.47 0.06 12.26
CA TYR A 292 -12.54 1.04 12.35
C TYR A 292 -13.25 1.26 11.02
N ALA A 293 -12.49 1.46 9.93
CA ALA A 293 -13.06 1.68 8.61
C ALA A 293 -13.98 0.53 8.18
N CYS A 294 -13.62 -0.72 8.51
CA CYS A 294 -14.37 -1.90 8.12
C CYS A 294 -15.45 -2.30 9.15
N SER A 295 -15.71 -1.45 10.16
CA SER A 295 -16.70 -1.68 11.22
C SER A 295 -16.46 -2.93 12.08
N LEU A 296 -15.24 -3.48 12.03
CA LEU A 296 -14.79 -4.54 12.93
C LEU A 296 -14.55 -3.98 14.34
N LEU A 297 -13.94 -2.79 14.41
CA LEU A 297 -13.84 -1.98 15.63
C LEU A 297 -14.91 -0.90 15.59
N ARG A 298 -15.59 -0.69 16.72
CA ARG A 298 -16.65 0.33 16.88
C ARG A 298 -16.31 1.28 18.01
N GLN A 299 -16.84 2.50 17.92
CA GLN A 299 -16.75 3.43 19.04
C GLN A 299 -17.40 2.81 20.29
N GLY A 300 -16.69 2.89 21.42
CA GLY A 300 -17.09 2.26 22.68
C GLY A 300 -16.60 0.83 22.87
N MET A 301 -16.00 0.18 21.86
CA MET A 301 -15.31 -1.09 22.08
C MET A 301 -14.02 -0.86 22.89
N LYS A 302 -13.88 -1.60 23.99
CA LYS A 302 -12.66 -1.62 24.77
C LYS A 302 -11.55 -2.31 23.98
N GLN A 303 -10.47 -1.61 23.74
CA GLN A 303 -9.31 -2.14 23.05
C GLN A 303 -8.36 -2.78 24.05
N ILE A 304 -7.97 -4.02 23.77
CA ILE A 304 -7.02 -4.78 24.58
C ILE A 304 -5.74 -4.89 23.75
N PHE A 305 -4.69 -4.21 24.20
CA PHE A 305 -3.37 -4.27 23.59
C PHE A 305 -2.52 -5.30 24.33
N ILE A 306 -1.97 -6.24 23.57
CA ILE A 306 -1.01 -7.23 24.07
C ILE A 306 0.29 -7.00 23.33
N ALA A 307 1.32 -6.55 24.05
CA ALA A 307 2.63 -6.29 23.50
C ALA A 307 3.72 -6.82 24.44
N LEU A 308 4.80 -7.35 23.88
CA LEU A 308 5.99 -7.69 24.65
C LEU A 308 6.76 -6.40 24.95
N LYS A 309 7.28 -6.30 26.17
CA LYS A 309 8.17 -5.22 26.60
C LYS A 309 9.62 -5.62 26.34
N THR A 310 10.44 -4.64 26.02
CA THR A 310 11.88 -4.81 25.74
C THR A 310 12.66 -5.47 26.88
N GLU A 311 12.18 -5.40 28.12
CA GLU A 311 12.78 -6.04 29.30
C GLU A 311 12.66 -7.57 29.28
N GLU A 312 11.65 -8.11 28.59
CA GLU A 312 11.34 -9.54 28.53
C GLU A 312 12.28 -10.28 27.55
N GLU A 313 12.75 -9.57 26.52
CA GLU A 313 13.73 -10.05 25.52
C GLU A 313 15.14 -10.22 26.08
N ILE A 314 15.47 -9.53 27.18
CA ILE A 314 16.80 -9.54 27.83
C ILE A 314 16.87 -10.58 28.96
N SER A 315 15.77 -11.28 29.25
CA SER A 315 15.70 -12.25 30.34
C SER A 315 16.50 -13.54 30.04
N GLN A 316 16.87 -14.29 31.09
CA GLN A 316 17.59 -15.56 30.94
C GLN A 316 16.77 -16.63 30.20
N ASP A 317 15.45 -16.52 30.21
CA ASP A 317 14.51 -17.35 29.45
C ASP A 317 13.43 -16.45 28.81
N PRO A 318 13.71 -15.89 27.63
CA PRO A 318 12.83 -14.93 26.97
C PRO A 318 11.49 -15.54 26.57
N GLU A 319 11.44 -16.86 26.30
CA GLU A 319 10.20 -17.52 25.91
C GLU A 319 9.26 -17.69 27.12
N ALA A 320 9.81 -18.08 28.28
CA ALA A 320 9.03 -18.16 29.52
C ALA A 320 8.56 -16.78 29.99
N ALA A 321 9.43 -15.76 29.93
CA ALA A 321 9.09 -14.39 30.31
C ALA A 321 7.99 -13.79 29.41
N ALA A 322 8.09 -14.01 28.10
CA ALA A 322 7.08 -13.58 27.14
C ALA A 322 5.72 -14.25 27.40
N ARG A 323 5.71 -15.56 27.63
CA ARG A 323 4.48 -16.31 27.95
C ARG A 323 3.79 -15.77 29.20
N GLU A 324 4.55 -15.54 30.27
CA GLU A 324 4.00 -15.01 31.52
C GLU A 324 3.45 -13.59 31.36
N SER A 325 4.19 -12.72 30.66
CA SER A 325 3.76 -11.34 30.37
C SER A 325 2.46 -11.31 29.56
N ILE A 326 2.38 -12.12 28.49
CA ILE A 326 1.17 -12.24 27.68
C ILE A 326 0.00 -12.76 28.53
N LEU A 327 0.23 -13.78 29.36
CA LEU A 327 -0.81 -14.37 30.20
C LEU A 327 -1.36 -13.35 31.20
N MET A 328 -0.48 -12.57 31.85
CA MET A 328 -0.87 -11.49 32.75
C MET A 328 -1.66 -10.38 32.03
N GLN A 329 -1.25 -9.98 30.83
CA GLN A 329 -1.98 -9.00 30.03
C GLN A 329 -3.39 -9.52 29.66
N ILE A 330 -3.51 -10.78 29.28
CA ILE A 330 -4.81 -11.43 28.99
C ILE A 330 -5.70 -11.50 30.24
N LEU A 331 -5.13 -11.86 31.41
CA LEU A 331 -5.89 -11.95 32.66
C LEU A 331 -6.43 -10.58 33.08
N ASN A 332 -5.59 -9.54 33.03
CA ASN A 332 -5.98 -8.16 33.33
C ASN A 332 -7.08 -7.69 32.37
N ALA A 333 -6.93 -7.98 31.08
CA ALA A 333 -7.92 -7.67 30.07
C ALA A 333 -9.27 -8.39 30.31
N SER A 334 -9.23 -9.67 30.71
CA SER A 334 -10.43 -10.44 31.06
C SER A 334 -11.17 -9.85 32.25
N GLN A 335 -10.45 -9.38 33.27
CA GLN A 335 -11.07 -8.69 34.42
C GLN A 335 -11.71 -7.36 33.99
N MET A 336 -11.02 -6.59 33.14
CA MET A 336 -11.53 -5.33 32.60
C MET A 336 -12.85 -5.46 31.84
N VAL A 337 -13.09 -6.60 31.18
CA VAL A 337 -14.34 -6.88 30.44
C VAL A 337 -15.44 -7.39 31.38
N LYS A 338 -15.09 -8.08 32.47
CA LYS A 338 -16.07 -8.59 33.44
C LYS A 338 -16.70 -7.48 34.29
N LEU A 339 -15.92 -6.46 34.67
CA LEU A 339 -16.36 -5.33 35.50
C LEU A 339 -17.39 -4.40 34.82
N GLU A 340 -17.60 -4.52 33.50
CA GLU A 340 -18.59 -3.72 32.74
C GLU A 340 -19.94 -4.42 32.56
N LYS A 341 -20.06 -5.70 32.94
CA LYS A 341 -21.32 -6.45 32.86
C LYS A 341 -22.19 -6.33 34.13
N ASP A 342 -21.69 -5.66 35.16
CA ASP A 342 -22.38 -5.34 36.42
C ASP A 342 -22.83 -3.88 36.45
#